data_AF-A0A0Q0H3G3-F1
#
_entry.id   AF-A0A0Q0H3G3-F1
#
_cell.length_a   1.000
_cell.length_b   1.000
_cell.length_c   1.000
_cell.angle_alpha   90.00
_cell.angle_beta   90.00
_cell.angle_gamma   90.00
#
_symmetry.space_group_name_H-M   'P 1'
#
loop_
_entity.id
_entity.type
_entity.pdbx_description
1 polymer ?
#
loop_
_entity_poly.entity_id
_entity_poly.type
_entity_poly.pdbx_seq_one_letter_code
_entity_poly.pdbx_strand_id
1 'polypeptide(L)'
;GFMRRLHMIVGLIERGEEKLLSAVETGLIPLSMATDIARSSESDIQDLLTDAYERGIRGKKITKLRHLLELRAKKDKLVRGNPLGASQNKKKRLTPTDLRHLFEREAERQRLMVKKAAFTHDRVVFSIQAIKELLAVSDFEKLLSTEHIDSMPKLIQARLWNGGGL
;
A
#
# COMPACT_ATOMS: atom_id res chain seq x y z
N GLY A 1 -1.34 -19.78 -3.90
CA GLY A 1 -2.47 -19.95 -2.95
C GLY A 1 -2.20 -19.18 -1.68
N PHE A 2 -3.23 -18.52 -1.12
CA PHE A 2 -3.18 -17.62 0.04
C PHE A 2 -2.27 -18.08 1.21
N MET A 3 -2.34 -19.37 1.57
CA MET A 3 -1.49 -19.96 2.63
C MET A 3 0.01 -19.80 2.39
N ARG A 4 0.48 -19.88 1.14
CA ARG A 4 1.90 -19.69 0.79
C ARG A 4 2.36 -18.26 1.07
N ARG A 5 1.49 -17.27 0.82
CA ARG A 5 1.81 -15.86 1.08
C ARG A 5 1.89 -15.57 2.57
N LEU A 6 0.98 -16.13 3.37
CA LEU A 6 1.03 -16.01 4.83
C LEU A 6 2.33 -16.60 5.39
N HIS A 7 2.72 -17.80 4.96
CA HIS A 7 3.98 -18.41 5.40
C HIS A 7 5.21 -17.54 5.06
N MET A 8 5.22 -16.95 3.87
CA MET A 8 6.29 -16.06 3.42
C MET A 8 6.36 -14.78 4.27
N ILE A 9 5.22 -14.21 4.65
CA ILE A 9 5.15 -13.04 5.53
C ILE A 9 5.61 -13.39 6.94
N VAL A 10 5.13 -14.50 7.50
CA VAL A 10 5.53 -14.98 8.83
C VAL A 10 7.04 -15.21 8.88
N GLY A 11 7.61 -15.88 7.86
CA GLY A 11 9.06 -16.12 7.80
C GLY A 11 9.90 -14.84 7.72
N LEU A 12 9.39 -13.75 7.14
CA LEU A 12 10.07 -12.45 7.16
C LEU A 12 10.03 -11.81 8.55
N ILE A 13 8.90 -11.91 9.25
CA ILE A 13 8.72 -11.37 10.60
C ILE A 13 9.62 -12.10 11.59
N GLU A 14 9.65 -13.43 11.54
CA GLU A 14 10.48 -14.27 12.42
C GLU A 14 11.98 -13.97 12.25
N ARG A 15 12.41 -13.62 11.05
CA ARG A 15 13.80 -13.22 10.74
C ARG A 15 14.10 -11.76 11.06
N GLY A 16 13.10 -10.97 11.49
CA GLY A 16 13.26 -9.55 11.77
C GLY A 16 13.52 -8.69 10.53
N GLU A 17 12.98 -9.12 9.38
CA GLU A 17 13.15 -8.52 8.05
C GLU A 17 12.01 -7.54 7.71
N GLU A 18 11.61 -6.72 8.69
CA GLU A 18 10.47 -5.78 8.57
C GLU A 18 10.65 -4.76 7.42
N LYS A 19 11.89 -4.36 7.13
CA LYS A 19 12.18 -3.44 6.02
C LYS A 19 11.96 -4.09 4.65
N LEU A 20 12.22 -5.40 4.52
CA LEU A 20 11.90 -6.14 3.30
C LEU A 20 10.38 -6.28 3.16
N LEU A 21 9.65 -6.50 4.25
CA LEU A 21 8.19 -6.53 4.24
C LEU A 21 7.59 -5.18 3.80
N SER A 22 8.08 -4.06 4.33
CA SER A 22 7.64 -2.72 3.90
C SER A 22 7.98 -2.41 2.43
N ALA A 23 9.10 -2.91 1.93
CA ALA A 23 9.44 -2.82 0.50
C ALA A 23 8.45 -3.60 -0.39
N VAL A 24 7.88 -4.69 0.12
CA VAL A 24 6.82 -5.43 -0.59
C VAL A 24 5.50 -4.66 -0.58
N GLU A 25 5.10 -4.10 0.56
CA GLU A 25 3.86 -3.31 0.71
C GLU A 25 3.85 -2.08 -0.22
N THR A 26 5.00 -1.45 -0.40
CA THR A 26 5.16 -0.28 -1.29
C THR A 26 5.33 -0.65 -2.77
N GLY A 27 5.35 -1.94 -3.11
CA GLY A 27 5.55 -2.43 -4.48
C GLY A 27 6.97 -2.19 -5.02
N LEU A 28 7.96 -2.01 -4.13
CA LEU A 28 9.37 -1.87 -4.51
C LEU A 28 9.92 -3.20 -5.00
N ILE A 29 9.66 -4.29 -4.27
CA ILE A 29 10.07 -5.66 -4.63
C ILE A 29 8.90 -6.65 -4.48
N PRO A 30 8.86 -7.75 -5.25
CA PRO A 30 7.91 -8.83 -5.04
C PRO A 30 8.16 -9.58 -3.71
N LEU A 31 7.09 -10.15 -3.13
CA LEU A 31 7.19 -10.93 -1.89
C LEU A 31 8.15 -12.14 -2.01
N SER A 32 8.19 -12.80 -3.17
CA SER A 32 9.13 -13.90 -3.43
C SER A 32 10.59 -13.45 -3.33
N MET A 33 10.92 -12.31 -3.91
CA MET A 33 12.27 -11.74 -3.84
C MET A 33 12.64 -11.34 -2.41
N ALA A 34 11.71 -10.75 -1.65
CA ALA A 34 11.93 -10.45 -0.23
C ALA A 34 12.27 -11.71 0.56
N THR A 35 11.58 -12.82 0.31
CA THR A 35 11.88 -14.11 0.96
C THR A 35 13.19 -14.75 0.49
N ASP A 36 13.61 -14.52 -0.75
CA ASP A 36 14.90 -14.99 -1.26
C ASP A 36 16.03 -14.22 -0.58
N ILE A 37 15.93 -12.89 -0.53
CA ILE A 37 16.90 -12.01 0.16
C ILE A 37 17.00 -12.37 1.65
N ALA A 38 15.87 -12.60 2.32
CA ALA A 38 15.85 -12.97 3.74
C ALA A 38 16.47 -14.36 4.02
N ARG A 39 16.54 -15.23 3.01
CA ARG A 39 17.20 -16.55 3.11
C ARG A 39 18.68 -16.47 2.78
N SER A 40 19.07 -15.57 1.88
CA SER A 40 20.48 -15.28 1.58
C SER A 40 21.13 -14.44 2.67
N SER A 41 21.74 -15.11 3.65
CA SER A 41 22.55 -14.45 4.66
C SER A 41 23.97 -14.10 4.20
N GLU A 42 24.42 -14.63 3.07
CA GLU A 42 25.81 -14.53 2.59
C GLU A 42 25.95 -14.08 1.12
N SER A 43 24.86 -13.64 0.48
CA SER A 43 24.94 -13.12 -0.88
C SER A 43 25.47 -11.69 -0.91
N ASP A 44 26.42 -11.42 -1.79
CA ASP A 44 26.91 -10.07 -2.03
C ASP A 44 25.79 -9.17 -2.54
N ILE A 45 25.83 -7.89 -2.15
CA ILE A 45 24.83 -6.89 -2.58
C ILE A 45 24.78 -6.82 -4.11
N GLN A 46 25.92 -7.00 -4.77
CA GLN A 46 26.01 -6.96 -6.23
C GLN A 46 25.26 -8.12 -6.89
N ASP A 47 25.30 -9.32 -6.31
CA ASP A 47 24.57 -10.49 -6.82
C ASP A 47 23.06 -10.29 -6.68
N LEU A 48 22.62 -9.79 -5.51
CA LEU A 48 21.22 -9.49 -5.25
C LEU A 48 20.67 -8.38 -6.17
N LEU A 49 21.50 -7.39 -6.52
CA LEU A 49 21.12 -6.35 -7.48
C LEU A 49 21.07 -6.88 -8.92
N THR A 50 21.94 -7.83 -9.26
CA THR A 50 21.95 -8.50 -10.57
C THR A 50 20.69 -9.35 -10.74
N ASP A 51 20.36 -10.21 -9.78
CA ASP A 51 19.11 -11.01 -9.77
C ASP A 51 17.87 -10.09 -9.80
N ALA A 52 17.90 -8.96 -9.09
CA ALA A 52 16.81 -7.99 -9.15
C ALA A 52 16.65 -7.35 -10.52
N TYR A 53 17.75 -7.05 -11.21
CA TYR A 53 17.73 -6.49 -12.56
C TYR A 53 17.18 -7.48 -13.59
N GLU A 54 17.58 -8.76 -13.49
CA GLU A 54 17.05 -9.85 -14.30
C GLU A 54 15.55 -10.05 -14.09
N ARG A 55 15.08 -9.89 -12.84
CA ARG A 55 13.66 -9.92 -12.46
C ARG A 55 12.90 -8.62 -12.79
N GLY A 56 13.50 -7.70 -13.53
CA GLY A 56 12.85 -6.50 -14.08
C GLY A 56 12.85 -5.26 -13.18
N ILE A 57 13.60 -5.26 -12.07
CA ILE A 57 13.74 -4.08 -11.21
C ILE A 57 14.75 -3.11 -11.82
N ARG A 58 14.29 -1.92 -12.23
CA ARG A 58 15.12 -0.93 -12.94
C ARG A 58 14.89 0.49 -12.43
N GLY A 59 15.77 1.41 -12.85
CA GLY A 59 15.65 2.85 -12.60
C GLY A 59 15.60 3.22 -11.11
N LYS A 60 14.62 4.04 -10.70
CA LYS A 60 14.52 4.50 -9.30
C LYS A 60 14.34 3.36 -8.29
N LYS A 61 13.74 2.23 -8.71
CA LYS A 61 13.55 1.06 -7.83
C LYS A 61 14.87 0.36 -7.51
N ILE A 62 15.80 0.24 -8.47
CA ILE A 62 17.09 -0.41 -8.20
C ILE A 62 17.94 0.40 -7.21
N THR A 63 17.84 1.73 -7.25
CA THR A 63 18.56 2.62 -6.31
C THR A 63 18.02 2.47 -4.89
N LYS A 64 16.69 2.42 -4.73
CA LYS A 64 16.05 2.18 -3.42
C LYS A 64 16.37 0.77 -2.88
N LEU A 65 16.40 -0.23 -3.74
CA LEU A 65 16.76 -1.61 -3.36
C LEU A 65 18.22 -1.70 -2.90
N ARG A 66 19.16 -1.04 -3.60
CA ARG A 66 20.56 -0.96 -3.15
C ARG A 66 20.67 -0.39 -1.74
N HIS A 67 20.02 0.74 -1.49
CA HIS A 67 20.02 1.36 -0.16
C HIS A 67 19.44 0.43 0.92
N LEU A 68 18.36 -0.29 0.59
CA LEU A 68 17.75 -1.28 1.47
C LEU A 68 18.73 -2.41 1.84
N LEU A 69 19.43 -2.95 0.84
CA LEU A 69 20.42 -4.03 1.02
C LEU A 69 21.64 -3.58 1.82
N GLU A 70 22.14 -2.37 1.61
CA GLU A 70 23.24 -1.79 2.39
C GLU A 70 22.89 -1.62 3.87
N LEU A 71 21.66 -1.15 4.16
CA LEU A 71 21.16 -1.04 5.53
C LEU A 71 21.02 -2.41 6.20
N ARG A 72 20.62 -3.43 5.43
CA ARG A 72 20.55 -4.82 5.90
C ARG A 72 21.94 -5.37 6.22
N ALA A 73 22.90 -5.25 5.31
CA ALA A 73 24.27 -5.73 5.49
C ALA A 73 24.96 -5.11 6.72
N LYS A 74 24.74 -3.82 6.99
CA LYS A 74 25.23 -3.16 8.21
C LYS A 74 24.65 -3.76 9.49
N LYS A 75 23.35 -4.11 9.49
CA LYS A 75 22.67 -4.74 10.63
C LYS A 75 23.21 -6.16 10.87
N ASP A 76 23.42 -6.95 9.82
CA ASP A 76 23.93 -8.31 9.94
C ASP A 76 25.39 -8.34 10.45
N LYS A 77 26.23 -7.40 9.99
CA LYS A 77 27.61 -7.28 10.48
C LYS A 77 27.70 -6.91 11.96
N LEU A 78 26.77 -6.09 12.46
CA LEU A 78 26.68 -5.73 13.88
C LEU A 78 26.17 -6.88 14.76
N VAL A 79 25.42 -7.84 14.19
CA VAL A 79 24.88 -9.00 14.91
C VAL A 79 25.88 -10.16 14.97
N ARG A 80 26.77 -10.30 13.97
CA ARG A 80 27.77 -11.38 13.92
C ARG A 80 29.10 -11.07 14.62
N GLY A 81 29.34 -9.83 15.05
CA GLY A 81 30.67 -9.34 15.44
C GLY A 81 31.04 -9.30 16.93
N ASN A 82 30.13 -9.51 17.89
CA ASN A 82 30.51 -9.50 19.33
C ASN A 82 29.38 -10.08 20.21
N PRO A 83 29.64 -11.05 21.11
CA PRO A 83 28.67 -11.42 22.15
C PRO A 83 28.63 -10.43 23.32
N LEU A 84 29.59 -9.50 23.41
CA LEU A 84 29.83 -8.68 24.60
C LEU A 84 30.24 -7.26 24.17
N GLY A 85 29.28 -6.36 23.97
CA GLY A 85 29.59 -4.98 23.61
C GLY A 85 28.39 -4.23 23.08
N ALA A 86 27.53 -3.80 24.00
CA ALA A 86 26.36 -3.01 23.70
C ALA A 86 26.75 -1.67 23.05
N SER A 87 26.40 -1.49 21.77
CA SER A 87 25.91 -0.20 21.30
C SER A 87 24.38 -0.23 21.39
N GLN A 88 23.91 0.55 22.36
CA GLN A 88 22.58 1.03 22.66
C GLN A 88 21.65 1.19 21.45
N ASN A 89 21.10 0.09 20.96
CA ASN A 89 19.71 0.07 20.58
C ASN A 89 19.11 -1.09 21.34
N LYS A 90 18.63 -0.80 22.56
CA LYS A 90 17.61 -1.65 23.19
C LYS A 90 16.59 -1.86 22.10
N LYS A 91 16.57 -3.08 21.52
CA LYS A 91 15.42 -3.60 20.81
C LYS A 91 14.28 -3.34 21.78
N LYS A 92 13.49 -2.28 21.54
CA LYS A 92 12.22 -2.10 22.22
C LYS A 92 11.47 -3.33 21.80
N ARG A 93 11.48 -4.36 22.65
CA ARG A 93 10.48 -5.42 22.55
C ARG A 93 9.18 -4.66 22.49
N LEU A 94 8.44 -4.79 21.38
CA LEU A 94 7.15 -4.13 21.17
C LEU A 94 6.39 -4.23 22.47
N THR A 95 6.34 -3.12 23.21
CA THR A 95 5.73 -3.13 24.53
C THR A 95 4.22 -3.23 24.30
N PRO A 96 3.44 -3.78 25.24
CA PRO A 96 1.99 -3.77 25.15
C PRO A 96 1.43 -2.36 24.84
N THR A 97 2.10 -1.32 25.34
CA THR A 97 1.83 0.08 25.02
C THR A 97 2.16 0.46 23.57
N ASP A 98 3.28 0.00 23.00
CA ASP A 98 3.60 0.24 21.58
C ASP A 98 2.59 -0.49 20.65
N LEU A 99 2.15 -1.70 21.00
CA LEU A 99 1.08 -2.41 20.27
C LEU A 99 -0.27 -1.68 20.38
N ARG A 100 -0.60 -1.15 21.57
CA ARG A 100 -1.82 -0.37 21.77
C ARG A 100 -1.81 0.90 20.92
N HIS A 101 -0.70 1.61 20.83
CA HIS A 101 -0.57 2.78 19.98
C HIS A 101 -0.64 2.44 18.48
N LEU A 102 -0.07 1.31 18.05
CA LEU A 102 -0.22 0.84 16.68
C LEU A 102 -1.67 0.52 16.35
N PHE A 103 -2.38 -0.15 17.26
CA PHE A 103 -3.80 -0.44 17.12
C PHE A 103 -4.65 0.84 17.11
N GLU A 104 -4.42 1.76 18.06
CA GLU A 104 -5.11 3.06 18.13
C GLU A 104 -4.93 3.83 16.81
N ARG A 105 -3.70 3.88 16.28
CA ARG A 105 -3.40 4.56 15.01
C ARG A 105 -4.09 3.90 13.82
N GLU A 106 -4.11 2.57 13.76
CA GLU A 106 -4.78 1.85 12.68
C GLU A 106 -6.31 1.99 12.77
N ALA A 107 -6.87 1.95 13.98
CA ALA A 107 -8.28 2.21 14.23
C ALA A 107 -8.67 3.65 13.85
N GLU A 108 -7.83 4.64 14.16
CA GLU A 108 -8.03 6.03 13.74
C GLU A 108 -8.00 6.17 12.22
N ARG A 109 -7.04 5.52 11.55
CA ARG A 109 -6.96 5.49 10.09
C ARG A 109 -8.23 4.89 9.48
N GLN A 110 -8.69 3.75 9.99
CA GLN A 110 -9.93 3.11 9.52
C GLN A 110 -11.13 4.02 9.74
N ARG A 111 -11.23 4.66 10.91
CA ARG A 111 -12.30 5.62 11.21
C ARG A 111 -12.30 6.81 10.24
N LEU A 112 -11.13 7.36 9.93
CA LEU A 112 -10.99 8.44 8.94
C LEU A 112 -11.37 7.97 7.54
N MET A 113 -10.99 6.75 7.16
CA MET A 113 -11.35 6.15 5.87
C MET A 113 -12.86 6.00 5.72
N VAL A 114 -13.54 5.47 6.76
CA VAL A 114 -15.00 5.35 6.78
C VAL A 114 -15.67 6.72 6.68
N LYS A 115 -15.22 7.71 7.45
CA LYS A 115 -15.75 9.09 7.37
C LYS A 115 -15.58 9.70 5.99
N LYS A 116 -14.41 9.52 5.36
CA LYS A 116 -14.15 10.03 4.01
C LYS A 116 -15.00 9.32 2.97
N ALA A 117 -15.20 8.01 3.10
CA ALA A 117 -16.07 7.24 2.22
C ALA A 117 -17.53 7.70 2.34
N ALA A 118 -18.04 7.87 3.56
CA ALA A 118 -19.38 8.39 3.82
C ALA A 118 -19.57 9.79 3.23
N PHE A 119 -18.64 10.73 3.51
CA PHE A 119 -18.70 12.07 2.94
C PHE A 119 -18.69 12.07 1.40
N THR A 120 -17.85 11.25 0.78
CA THR A 120 -17.80 11.12 -0.68
C THR A 120 -19.08 10.51 -1.22
N HIS A 121 -19.64 9.51 -0.54
CA HIS A 121 -20.90 8.89 -0.90
C HIS A 121 -22.05 9.91 -0.86
N ASP A 122 -22.19 10.66 0.23
CA ASP A 122 -23.23 11.68 0.40
C ASP A 122 -23.16 12.75 -0.70
N ARG A 123 -21.95 13.20 -1.05
CA ARG A 123 -21.74 14.15 -2.15
C ARG A 123 -22.18 13.57 -3.49
N VAL A 124 -21.84 12.31 -3.78
CA VAL A 124 -22.25 11.67 -5.04
C VAL A 124 -23.76 11.45 -5.10
N VAL A 125 -24.38 11.00 -4.00
CA VAL A 125 -25.84 10.84 -3.92
C VAL A 125 -26.54 12.18 -4.15
N PHE A 126 -26.08 13.23 -3.48
CA PHE A 126 -26.61 14.58 -3.68
C PHE A 126 -26.47 15.04 -5.14
N SER A 127 -25.29 14.90 -5.75
CA SER A 127 -25.08 15.29 -7.14
C SER A 127 -25.96 14.51 -8.11
N ILE A 128 -26.12 13.20 -7.91
CA ILE A 128 -27.01 12.36 -8.74
C ILE A 128 -28.45 12.84 -8.60
N GLN A 129 -28.92 13.11 -7.39
CA GLN A 129 -30.29 13.54 -7.15
C GLN A 129 -30.56 14.92 -7.78
N ALA A 130 -29.67 15.88 -7.60
CA ALA A 130 -29.78 17.20 -8.22
C ALA A 130 -29.82 17.10 -9.75
N ILE A 131 -28.97 16.26 -10.35
CA ILE A 131 -28.98 16.03 -11.79
C ILE A 131 -30.29 15.36 -12.25
N LYS A 132 -30.85 14.40 -11.49
CA LYS A 132 -32.15 13.80 -11.80
C LYS A 132 -33.27 14.85 -11.82
N GLU A 133 -33.32 15.70 -10.81
CA GLU A 133 -34.33 16.75 -10.72
C GLU A 133 -34.18 17.77 -11.85
N LEU A 134 -32.95 18.14 -12.21
CA LEU A 134 -32.68 19.07 -13.29
C LEU A 134 -33.02 18.49 -14.67
N LEU A 135 -32.70 17.21 -14.91
CA LEU A 135 -33.06 16.50 -16.15
C LEU A 135 -34.55 16.18 -16.27
N ALA A 136 -35.31 16.18 -15.17
CA ALA A 136 -36.77 16.03 -15.23
C ALA A 136 -37.46 17.27 -15.83
N VAL A 137 -36.75 18.40 -15.96
CA VAL A 137 -37.27 19.63 -16.59
C VAL A 137 -37.01 19.56 -18.10
N SER A 138 -38.07 19.37 -18.89
CA SER A 138 -37.98 19.20 -20.35
C SER A 138 -37.30 20.35 -21.09
N ASP A 139 -37.43 21.56 -20.58
CA ASP A 139 -36.80 22.75 -21.19
C ASP A 139 -35.29 22.78 -20.95
N PHE A 140 -34.84 22.22 -19.83
CA PHE A 140 -33.42 22.11 -19.50
C PHE A 140 -32.72 21.06 -20.38
N GLU A 141 -33.36 19.91 -20.61
CA GLU A 141 -32.84 18.88 -21.51
C GLU A 141 -32.68 19.39 -22.95
N LYS A 142 -33.69 20.11 -23.46
CA LYS A 142 -33.63 20.75 -24.79
C LYS A 142 -32.51 21.78 -24.88
N LEU A 143 -32.30 22.56 -23.82
CA LEU A 143 -31.22 23.55 -23.76
C LEU A 143 -29.84 22.87 -23.84
N LEU A 144 -29.63 21.80 -23.07
CA LEU A 144 -28.37 21.04 -23.08
C LEU A 144 -28.05 20.44 -24.45
N SER A 145 -29.07 19.90 -25.14
CA SER A 145 -28.90 19.34 -26.49
C SER A 145 -28.55 20.43 -27.52
N THR A 146 -29.18 21.60 -27.40
CA THR A 146 -28.94 22.75 -28.29
C THR A 146 -27.51 23.29 -28.13
N GLU A 147 -26.99 23.31 -26.90
CA GLU A 147 -25.66 23.82 -26.58
C GLU A 147 -24.54 22.76 -26.68
N HIS A 148 -24.85 21.53 -27.12
CA HIS A 148 -23.92 20.39 -27.19
C HIS A 148 -23.26 20.02 -25.84
N ILE A 149 -24.01 20.16 -24.73
CA ILE A 149 -23.58 19.80 -23.35
C ILE A 149 -24.47 18.66 -22.80
N ASP A 150 -24.95 17.80 -23.68
CA ASP A 150 -25.76 16.62 -23.35
C ASP A 150 -24.92 15.42 -22.88
N SER A 151 -23.58 15.50 -23.01
CA SER A 151 -22.68 14.43 -22.56
C SER A 151 -22.53 14.39 -21.04
N MET A 152 -22.69 13.20 -20.45
CA MET A 152 -22.63 12.97 -19.01
C MET A 152 -21.38 12.19 -18.59
N PRO A 153 -20.77 12.49 -17.43
CA PRO A 153 -19.67 11.68 -16.90
C PRO A 153 -20.10 10.22 -16.70
N LYS A 154 -19.33 9.27 -17.25
CA LYS A 154 -19.65 7.83 -17.28
C LYS A 154 -20.08 7.26 -15.92
N LEU A 155 -19.44 7.69 -14.82
CA LEU A 155 -19.74 7.21 -13.46
C LEU A 155 -21.10 7.70 -12.95
N ILE A 156 -21.52 8.90 -13.33
CA ILE A 156 -22.84 9.44 -13.00
C ILE A 156 -23.90 8.78 -13.88
N GLN A 157 -23.62 8.66 -15.18
CA GLN A 157 -24.50 8.00 -16.15
C GLN A 157 -24.82 6.55 -15.73
N ALA A 158 -23.82 5.77 -15.34
CA ALA A 158 -24.01 4.40 -14.87
C ALA A 158 -24.91 4.32 -13.62
N ARG A 159 -24.77 5.27 -12.68
CA ARG A 159 -25.59 5.29 -11.45
C ARG A 159 -27.00 5.81 -11.65
N LEU A 160 -27.23 6.68 -12.63
CA LEU A 160 -28.56 7.11 -13.02
C LEU A 160 -29.35 5.95 -13.63
N TRP A 161 -28.72 5.19 -14.53
CA TRP A 161 -29.35 4.09 -15.25
C TRP A 161 -29.56 2.85 -14.38
N ASN A 162 -28.68 2.61 -13.40
CA ASN A 162 -28.76 1.45 -12.50
C ASN A 162 -29.74 1.63 -11.32
N GLY A 163 -30.58 2.66 -11.31
CA GLY A 163 -31.76 2.73 -10.44
C GLY A 163 -31.51 2.39 -8.96
N GLY A 164 -30.72 3.20 -8.24
CA GLY A 164 -30.78 3.28 -6.77
C GLY A 164 -30.30 2.07 -5.95
N GLY A 165 -29.70 1.04 -6.56
CA GLY A 165 -29.11 -0.08 -5.82
C GLY A 165 -27.68 0.19 -5.35
N LEU A 166 -27.49 0.25 -4.04
CA LEU A 166 -26.21 -0.03 -3.36
C LEU A 166 -26.06 -1.55 -3.17
#